data_AF-A0A1G0QWI2-F1
#
_entry.id   AF-A0A1G0QWI2-F1
#
_cell.length_a   1.000
_cell.length_b   1.000
_cell.length_c   1.000
_cell.angle_alpha   90.00
_cell.angle_beta   90.00
_cell.angle_gamma   90.00
#
_symmetry.space_group_name_H-M   'P 1'
#
loop_
_entity.id
_entity.type
_entity.pdbx_description
1 polymer ?
#
loop_
_entity_poly.entity_id
_entity_poly.type
_entity_poly.pdbx_seq_one_letter_code
_entity_poly.pdbx_strand_id
1 'polypeptide(L)' 'MSRKNEKKSFRKSLTRLEEITNLLESEEIELEEALQLYEEGINLSRFCLSSLKSAEIKITELKKKIENLPLDEGKLFEEE' A
#
# COMPACT_ATOMS: atom_id res chain seq x y z
N MET A 1 -3.14 18.36 -1.57
CA MET A 1 -4.32 17.45 -1.47
C MET A 1 -4.01 15.98 -1.82
N SER A 2 -2.75 15.54 -2.00
CA SER A 2 -2.46 14.24 -2.66
C SER A 2 -2.54 12.97 -1.79
N ARG A 3 -2.18 12.98 -0.50
CA ARG A 3 -2.02 11.71 0.26
C ARG A 3 -3.33 10.97 0.57
N LYS A 4 -4.46 11.69 0.63
CA LYS A 4 -5.77 11.09 0.95
C LYS A 4 -6.37 10.36 -0.26
N ASN A 5 -6.08 10.84 -1.48
CA ASN A 5 -6.56 10.23 -2.71
C ASN A 5 -5.80 8.95 -3.06
N GLU A 6 -4.48 8.92 -2.85
CA GLU A 6 -3.69 7.69 -3.04
C GLU A 6 -4.11 6.58 -2.06
N LYS A 7 -4.37 6.91 -0.79
CA LYS A 7 -4.88 5.92 0.18
C LYS A 7 -6.25 5.37 -0.20
N LYS A 8 -7.15 6.23 -0.73
CA LYS A 8 -8.44 5.79 -1.26
C LYS A 8 -8.25 4.91 -2.50
N SER A 9 -7.29 5.23 -3.36
CA SER A 9 -6.95 4.44 -4.55
C SER A 9 -6.42 3.05 -4.19
N PHE A 10 -5.48 2.95 -3.24
CA PHE A 10 -4.94 1.65 -2.80
C PHE A 10 -6.03 0.72 -2.26
N ARG A 11 -6.84 1.21 -1.31
CA ARG A 11 -7.92 0.38 -0.74
C ARG A 11 -8.93 -0.04 -1.81
N LYS A 12 -9.29 0.88 -2.71
CA LYS A 12 -10.19 0.57 -3.82
C LYS A 12 -9.61 -0.49 -4.75
N SER A 13 -8.34 -0.38 -5.11
CA SER A 13 -7.65 -1.37 -5.96
C SER A 13 -7.55 -2.74 -5.29
N LEU A 14 -7.30 -2.77 -3.98
CA LEU A 14 -7.27 -4.02 -3.22
C LEU A 14 -8.65 -4.69 -3.16
N THR A 15 -9.70 -3.93 -2.83
CA THR A 15 -11.07 -4.44 -2.83
C THR A 15 -11.50 -4.93 -4.21
N ARG A 16 -11.15 -4.21 -5.28
CA ARG A 16 -11.42 -4.67 -6.65
C ARG A 16 -10.68 -5.96 -6.98
N LEU A 17 -9.45 -6.13 -6.50
CA LEU A 17 -8.70 -7.37 -6.68
C LEU A 17 -9.37 -8.55 -5.98
N GLU A 18 -9.90 -8.35 -4.76
CA GLU A 18 -10.68 -9.35 -4.02
C GLU A 18 -11.97 -9.72 -4.77
N GLU A 19 -12.68 -8.74 -5.33
CA GLU A 19 -13.85 -8.96 -6.18
C GLU A 19 -13.50 -9.79 -7.42
N ILE A 20 -12.40 -9.46 -8.10
CA ILE A 20 -11.92 -10.20 -9.28
C ILE A 20 -11.63 -11.66 -8.93
N THR A 21 -10.94 -11.93 -7.81
CA THR A 21 -10.69 -13.31 -7.38
C THR A 21 -11.98 -14.08 -7.15
N ASN A 22 -12.99 -13.47 -6.51
CA ASN A 22 -14.28 -14.12 -6.30
C ASN A 22 -15.01 -14.39 -7.64
N LEU A 23 -14.91 -13.47 -8.60
CA LEU A 23 -15.52 -13.65 -9.92
C LEU A 23 -14.83 -14.75 -10.73
N LEU A 24 -13.50 -14.84 -10.67
CA LEU A 24 -12.72 -15.88 -11.35
C LEU A 24 -12.91 -17.27 -10.74
N GLU A 25 -13.33 -17.36 -9.47
CA GLU A 25 -13.70 -18.62 -8.81
C GLU A 25 -15.14 -19.07 -9.10
N SER A 26 -15.94 -18.23 -9.76
CA SER A 26 -17.31 -18.58 -10.16
C SER A 26 -17.33 -19.58 -11.31
N GLU A 27 -18.24 -20.56 -11.25
CA GLU A 27 -18.41 -21.58 -12.29
C GLU A 27 -19.11 -21.06 -13.56
N GLU A 28 -19.75 -19.88 -13.51
CA GLU A 28 -20.57 -19.32 -14.59
C GLU A 28 -19.83 -18.27 -15.46
N ILE A 29 -18.52 -18.11 -15.28
CA ILE A 29 -17.75 -17.10 -15.99
C ILE A 29 -17.40 -17.51 -17.43
N GLU A 30 -17.67 -16.65 -18.40
CA GLU A 30 -17.26 -16.87 -19.78
C GLU A 30 -15.74 -16.67 -19.95
N LEU A 31 -15.12 -17.42 -20.86
CA LEU A 31 -13.67 -17.39 -21.09
C LEU A 31 -13.14 -15.98 -21.41
N GLU A 32 -13.87 -15.22 -22.23
CA GLU A 32 -13.48 -13.87 -22.63
C GLU A 32 -13.47 -12.92 -21.42
N GLU A 33 -14.48 -13.04 -20.54
CA GLU A 33 -14.60 -12.25 -19.32
C GLU A 33 -13.53 -12.65 -18.30
N ALA A 34 -13.22 -13.94 -18.18
CA ALA A 34 -12.13 -14.43 -17.33
C ALA A 34 -10.77 -13.85 -17.76
N LEU A 35 -10.50 -13.76 -19.07
CA LEU A 35 -9.28 -13.15 -19.58
C LEU A 35 -9.19 -11.66 -19.24
N GLN A 36 -10.29 -10.91 -19.40
CA GLN A 36 -10.35 -9.50 -19.05
C GLN A 36 -10.13 -9.26 -17.56
N LEU A 37 -10.80 -10.04 -16.71
CA LEU A 37 -10.66 -9.96 -15.26
C LEU A 37 -9.25 -10.34 -14.80
N TYR A 38 -8.63 -11.33 -15.45
CA TYR A 38 -7.25 -11.72 -15.17
C TYR A 38 -6.25 -10.60 -15.52
N GLU A 39 -6.41 -9.95 -16.67
CA GLU A 39 -5.59 -8.80 -17.06
C GLU A 39 -5.76 -7.61 -16.09
N GLU A 40 -7.01 -7.31 -15.72
CA GLU A 40 -7.32 -6.30 -14.70
C GLU A 40 -6.63 -6.64 -13.37
N GLY A 41 -6.73 -7.89 -12.93
CA GLY A 41 -6.13 -8.40 -11.70
C GLY A 41 -4.60 -8.26 -11.67
N ILE A 42 -3.92 -8.57 -12.78
CA ILE A 42 -2.45 -8.37 -12.90
C ILE A 42 -2.10 -6.90 -12.71
N ASN A 43 -2.84 -5.99 -13.35
CA ASN A 43 -2.56 -4.56 -13.28
C ASN A 43 -2.79 -4.00 -11.87
N LEU A 44 -3.88 -4.41 -11.22
CA LEU A 44 -4.18 -4.03 -9.84
C LEU A 44 -3.15 -4.58 -8.86
N SER A 45 -2.74 -5.84 -9.01
CA SER A 45 -1.71 -6.47 -8.18
C SER A 45 -0.38 -5.70 -8.27
N ARG A 46 0.05 -5.35 -9.48
CA ARG A 46 1.26 -4.53 -9.71
C ARG A 46 1.16 -3.16 -9.03
N PHE A 47 0.02 -2.50 -9.14
CA PHE A 47 -0.21 -1.21 -8.49
C PHE A 47 -0.13 -1.31 -6.95
N CYS A 48 -0.77 -2.33 -6.38
CA CYS A 48 -0.74 -2.58 -4.94
C CYS A 48 0.68 -2.84 -4.43
N LEU A 49 1.43 -3.71 -5.10
CA LEU A 49 2.84 -4.00 -4.75
C LEU A 49 3.72 -2.75 -4.83
N SER A 50 3.57 -1.94 -5.88
CA SER A 50 4.31 -0.68 -6.02
C SER A 50 3.98 0.31 -4.88
N SER A 51 2.71 0.39 -4.51
CA SER A 51 2.24 1.23 -3.40
C SER A 51 2.84 0.79 -2.06
N LEU A 52 2.84 -0.52 -1.79
CA LEU A 52 3.45 -1.09 -0.58
C LEU A 52 4.95 -0.84 -0.52
N LYS A 53 5.67 -1.07 -1.62
CA LYS A 53 7.11 -0.79 -1.72
C LYS A 53 7.43 0.68 -1.45
N SER A 54 6.62 1.58 -1.99
CA SER A 54 6.76 3.02 -1.75
C SER A 54 6.52 3.40 -0.28
N ALA A 55 5.58 2.72 0.38
CA ALA A 55 5.33 2.91 1.81
C ALA A 55 6.50 2.37 2.67
N GLU A 56 7.04 1.20 2.33
CA GLU A 56 8.19 0.59 3.00
C GLU A 56 9.43 1.47 2.95
N ILE A 57 9.74 2.05 1.78
CA ILE A 57 10.86 3.00 1.62
C ILE A 57 10.68 4.19 2.56
N LYS A 58 9.49 4.81 2.57
CA LYS A 58 9.18 5.94 3.46
C LYS A 58 9.33 5.57 4.93
N ILE A 59 8.87 4.39 5.34
CA ILE A 59 9.03 3.91 6.72
C ILE A 59 10.51 3.75 7.06
N THR A 60 11.30 3.18 6.16
CA THR A 60 12.75 2.97 6.34
C THR A 60 13.48 4.31 6.48
N GLU A 61 13.17 5.29 5.65
CA GLU A 61 13.73 6.64 5.76
C GLU A 61 13.35 7.32 7.08
N LEU A 62 12.09 7.19 7.51
CA LEU A 62 11.63 7.74 8.78
C LEU A 62 12.33 7.07 9.97
N LYS A 63 12.52 5.75 9.95
CA LYS A 63 13.29 5.03 10.98
C LYS A 63 14.71 5.55 11.07
N LYS A 64 15.41 5.70 9.93
CA LYS A 64 16.77 6.27 9.90
C LYS A 64 16.80 7.69 10.45
N LYS A 65 15.79 8.52 10.17
CA LYS A 65 15.70 9.88 10.73
C LYS A 65 15.50 9.88 12.25
N ILE A 66 14.69 8.96 12.77
CA ILE A 66 14.49 8.78 14.22
C ILE A 66 15.77 8.32 14.90
N GLU A 67 16.52 7.40 14.29
CA GLU A 67 17.80 6.92 14.82
C GLU A 67 18.88 8.01 14.85
N ASN A 68 18.86 8.92 13.86
CA ASN A 68 19.78 10.05 13.79
C ASN A 68 19.29 11.31 14.52
N LEU A 69 18.13 11.26 15.20
CA LEU A 69 17.72 12.35 16.08
C LEU A 69 18.60 12.28 17.34
N PRO A 70 19.33 13.36 17.69
CA PRO A 70 20.01 13.40 18.97
C PRO A 70 18.95 13.22 20.06
N LEU A 71 19.04 12.10 20.77
CA LEU A 71 18.35 11.95 22.04
C LEU A 71 19.01 12.99 22.97
N ASP A 72 18.35 14.13 23.15
CA ASP A 72 18.78 15.13 24.12
C ASP A 72 18.51 14.55 25.52
N GLU A 73 19.38 13.63 25.95
CA GLU A 73 19.39 13.07 27.30
C GLU A 73 19.91 14.07 28.35
N GLY A 74 20.06 15.36 27.99
CA GLY A 74 20.85 16.31 28.78
C GLY A 74 20.16 17.60 29.25
N LYS A 75 18.84 17.80 29.08
CA LYS A 75 18.20 19.07 29.50
C LYS A 75 16.87 18.92 30.25
N LEU A 76 16.79 18.00 31.21
CA LEU A 76 15.65 17.97 32.14
C LEU A 76 16.00 18.13 33.62
N PHE A 77 17.28 18.17 34.00
CA PHE A 77 17.68 18.34 35.40
C PHE A 77 19.00 19.11 35.52
N GLU A 78 18.96 20.42 35.30
CA GLU A 78 19.82 21.33 36.06
C GLU A 78 18.87 22.33 36.73
N GLU A 79 18.37 21.91 37.91
CA GLU A 79 18.05 22.86 38.97
C GLU A 79 19.40 23.36 39.52
N GLU A 80 19.72 24.63 39.27
CA GLU A 80 20.28 25.62 40.22
C GLU A 80 20.50 26.97 39.53
#